data_AF-A0A8H7BJ80-F1
#
_entry.id   AF-A0A8H7BJ80-F1
#
_cell.length_a   1.000
_cell.length_b   1.000
_cell.length_c   1.000
_cell.angle_alpha   90.00
_cell.angle_beta   90.00
_cell.angle_gamma   90.00
#
_symmetry.space_group_name_H-M   'P 1'
#
loop_
_entity.id
_entity.type
_entity.pdbx_description
1 polymer ?
#
loop_
_entity_poly.entity_id
_entity_poly.type
_entity_poly.pdbx_seq_one_letter_code
_entity_poly.pdbx_strand_id
1 'polypeptide(L)' 'MLTEGQACCLVLDMEPTKENREKAKAIFQHSPFGVTYLHGTNPLEPVAMAKTLIEKNPFKYKSYQATPPS' A
#
# COMPACT_ATOMS: atom_id res chain seq x y z
N MET A 1 10.79 1.43 -6.98
CA MET A 1 9.80 1.75 -5.93
C MET A 1 8.60 0.85 -6.13
N LEU A 2 8.05 0.25 -5.07
CA LEU A 2 6.87 -0.60 -5.20
C LEU A 2 5.68 0.18 -5.77
N THR A 3 4.81 -0.51 -6.49
CA THR A 3 3.47 0.01 -6.78
C THR A 3 2.52 -0.27 -5.61
N GLU A 4 1.40 0.44 -5.57
CA GLU A 4 0.36 0.24 -4.54
C GLU A 4 -0.09 -1.22 -4.48
N GLY A 5 -0.32 -1.86 -5.63
CA GLY A 5 -0.72 -3.27 -5.66
C GLY A 5 0.34 -4.20 -5.06
N GLN A 6 1.62 -3.97 -5.39
CA GLN A 6 2.72 -4.77 -4.82
C GLN A 6 2.85 -4.55 -3.31
N ALA A 7 2.71 -3.31 -2.85
CA ALA A 7 2.73 -2.99 -1.43
C ALA A 7 1.58 -3.65 -0.67
N CYS A 8 0.36 -3.63 -1.23
CA CYS A 8 -0.79 -4.34 -0.66
C CYS A 8 -0.53 -5.84 -0.52
N CYS A 9 0.11 -6.48 -1.51
CA CYS A 9 0.47 -7.89 -1.41
C CYS A 9 1.44 -8.14 -0.25
N LEU A 10 2.50 -7.35 -0.12
CA LEU A 10 3.49 -7.54 0.95
C LEU A 10 2.88 -7.37 2.35
N VAL A 11 1.99 -6.39 2.55
CA VAL A 11 1.32 -6.20 3.86
C VAL A 11 0.43 -7.39 4.23
N LEU A 12 -0.14 -8.07 3.24
CA LEU A 12 -0.99 -9.24 3.43
C LEU A 12 -0.24 -10.57 3.33
N ASP A 13 1.10 -10.54 3.27
CA ASP A 13 1.96 -11.71 3.09
C ASP A 13 1.59 -12.55 1.85
N MET A 14 1.28 -11.87 0.74
CA MET A 14 0.95 -12.46 -0.55
C MET A 14 2.08 -12.25 -1.56
N GLU A 15 2.31 -13.23 -2.43
CA GLU A 15 3.21 -13.05 -3.56
C GLU A 15 2.65 -12.00 -4.55
N PRO A 16 3.43 -11.02 -5.05
CA PRO A 16 2.95 -9.90 -5.88
C PRO A 16 2.57 -10.26 -7.35
N THR A 17 1.83 -11.34 -7.57
CA THR A 17 1.29 -11.73 -8.89
C THR A 17 0.23 -10.73 -9.38
N LYS A 18 -0.16 -10.78 -10.66
CA LYS A 18 -1.24 -9.90 -11.18
C LYS A 18 -2.55 -10.09 -10.41
N GLU A 19 -2.98 -11.34 -10.23
CA GLU A 19 -4.21 -11.69 -9.52
C GLU A 19 -4.16 -11.26 -8.04
N ASN A 20 -3.05 -11.53 -7.35
CA ASN A 20 -2.92 -11.15 -5.95
C ASN A 20 -2.90 -9.63 -5.76
N ARG A 21 -2.32 -8.87 -6.70
CA ARG A 21 -2.34 -7.39 -6.64
C ARG A 21 -3.76 -6.85 -6.72
N GLU A 22 -4.60 -7.41 -7.59
CA GLU A 22 -6.01 -7.01 -7.72
C GLU A 22 -6.80 -7.37 -6.44
N LYS A 23 -6.63 -8.61 -5.94
CA LYS A 23 -7.25 -9.09 -4.71
C LYS A 23 -6.84 -8.27 -3.48
N ALA A 24 -5.55 -8.02 -3.31
CA ALA A 24 -5.01 -7.26 -2.18
C ALA A 24 -5.51 -5.80 -2.20
N LYS A 25 -5.57 -5.17 -3.38
CA LYS A 25 -6.16 -3.84 -3.52
C LYS A 25 -7.63 -3.82 -3.12
N ALA A 26 -8.42 -4.80 -3.56
CA ALA A 26 -9.83 -4.88 -3.19
C ALA A 26 -10.03 -4.99 -1.66
N ILE A 27 -9.19 -5.77 -0.98
CA ILE A 27 -9.21 -5.88 0.49
C ILE A 27 -9.03 -4.50 1.14
N PHE A 28 -7.99 -3.75 0.75
CA PHE A 28 -7.74 -2.43 1.34
C PHE A 28 -8.78 -1.37 0.92
N GLN A 29 -9.34 -1.46 -0.28
CA GLN A 29 -10.40 -0.57 -0.74
C GLN A 29 -11.62 -0.62 0.20
N HIS A 30 -12.03 -1.82 0.62
CA HIS A 30 -13.16 -2.04 1.52
C HIS A 30 -12.81 -2.00 3.01
N SER A 31 -11.53 -1.81 3.37
CA SER A 31 -11.08 -1.71 4.76
C SER A 31 -10.93 -0.26 5.24
N PRO A 32 -10.90 0.00 6.57
CA PRO A 32 -10.54 1.30 7.12
C PRO A 32 -9.02 1.60 7.03
N PHE A 33 -8.22 0.63 6.57
CA PHE A 33 -6.77 0.74 6.43
C PHE A 33 -6.36 1.07 5.00
N GLY A 34 -5.29 1.84 4.86
CA GLY A 34 -4.56 2.06 3.62
C GLY A 34 -3.12 1.58 3.76
N VAL A 35 -2.45 1.37 2.63
CA VAL A 35 -1.06 0.91 2.60
C VAL A 35 -0.13 2.09 2.33
N THR A 36 0.91 2.22 3.16
CA THR A 36 1.85 3.35 3.14
C THR A 36 3.24 2.92 3.56
N TYR A 37 4.23 3.79 3.41
CA TYR A 37 5.53 3.69 4.07
C TYR A 37 5.83 4.99 4.82
N LEU A 38 6.66 4.89 5.86
CA LEU A 38 7.06 6.06 6.63
C LEU A 38 8.10 6.88 5.86
N HIS A 39 7.99 8.19 5.92
CA HIS A 39 8.99 9.07 5.35
C HIS A 39 10.34 8.87 6.06
N GLY A 40 11.40 8.69 5.28
CA GLY A 40 12.74 8.41 5.80
C GLY A 40 13.00 6.93 6.13
N THR A 41 12.05 6.03 5.90
CA THR A 41 12.25 4.57 6.04
C THR A 41 12.34 3.88 4.67
N ASN A 42 12.64 2.58 4.70
CA ASN A 42 12.72 1.74 3.51
C ASN A 42 11.34 1.62 2.82
N PRO A 43 11.14 2.10 1.58
CA PRO A 43 9.87 1.99 0.88
C PRO A 43 9.50 0.56 0.47
N LEU A 44 10.40 -0.41 0.66
CA LEU A 44 10.13 -1.84 0.45
C LEU A 44 9.48 -2.52 1.67
N GLU A 45 9.28 -1.79 2.76
CA GLU A 45 8.63 -2.27 3.99
C GLU A 45 7.29 -1.54 4.20
N PRO A 46 6.27 -1.87 3.38
CA PRO A 46 4.95 -1.25 3.50
C PRO A 46 4.28 -1.65 4.82
N VAL A 47 3.42 -0.75 5.33
CA VAL A 47 2.58 -1.00 6.50
C VAL A 47 1.13 -0.65 6.22
N ALA A 48 0.20 -1.38 6.84
CA ALA A 48 -1.20 -0.97 6.93
C ALA A 48 -1.36 0.10 8.00
N MET A 49 -1.97 1.22 7.65
CA MET A 49 -2.37 2.25 8.61
C MET A 49 -3.77 2.77 8.38
N ALA A 50 -4.41 3.29 9.44
CA ALA A 50 -5.74 3.87 9.31
C ALA A 50 -5.73 4.98 8.24
N LYS A 51 -6.66 4.94 7.29
CA LYS A 51 -6.74 5.92 6.18
C LYS A 51 -6.76 7.36 6.72
N THR A 52 -7.51 7.59 7.79
CA THR A 52 -7.61 8.90 8.45
C THR A 52 -6.28 9.40 9.03
N LEU A 53 -5.38 8.52 9.47
CA LEU A 53 -4.04 8.90 9.95
C LEU A 53 -3.11 9.26 8.79
N ILE A 54 -3.18 8.50 7.70
CA ILE A 54 -2.42 8.75 6.47
C ILE A 54 -2.79 10.12 5.90
N GLU A 55 -4.09 10.37 5.73
CA GLU A 55 -4.64 11.63 5.20
C GLU A 55 -4.26 12.85 6.05
N LYS A 56 -4.34 12.72 7.38
CA LYS A 56 -4.01 13.83 8.30
C LYS A 56 -2.51 14.13 8.41
N ASN A 57 -1.64 13.20 8.02
CA ASN A 57 -0.19 13.32 8.21
C ASN A 57 0.62 12.99 6.92
N PRO A 58 0.42 13.74 5.82
CA PRO A 58 1.03 13.45 4.51
C PRO A 58 2.56 13.62 4.48
N PHE A 59 3.14 14.29 5.47
CA PHE A 59 4.59 14.40 5.61
C PHE A 59 5.22 13.15 6.23
N LYS A 60 4.46 12.43 7.08
CA LYS A 60 4.92 11.22 7.78
C LYS A 60 4.63 9.96 6.98
N TYR A 61 3.43 9.85 6.40
CA TYR A 61 2.98 8.68 5.64
C TYR A 61 3.00 9.00 4.15
N LYS A 62 3.69 8.17 3.37
CA LYS A 62 3.83 8.33 1.92
C LYS A 62 3.06 7.25 1.19
N SER A 63 2.31 7.65 0.17
CA SER A 63 1.51 6.74 -0.65
C SER A 63 2.35 6.14 -1.77
N TYR A 64 2.03 4.91 -2.14
CA TYR A 64 2.58 4.28 -3.33
C TYR A 64 1.85 4.76 -4.58
N GLN A 65 2.55 4.77 -5.72
CA GLN A 65 1.93 5.08 -7.00
C GLN A 65 1.09 3.89 -7.48
N ALA A 66 -0.01 4.17 -8.17
CA ALA A 66 -0.79 3.13 -8.81
C ALA A 66 0.08 2.35 -9.82
N THR A 67 -0.14 1.04 -9.93
CA THR A 67 0.49 0.24 -11.01
C THR A 67 0.03 0.81 -12.36
N PRO A 68 0.95 1.21 -13.26
CA PRO A 68 0.55 1.63 -14.60
C PRO A 68 -0.24 0.53 -15.32
N PRO A 69 -1.27 0.88 -16.10
CA PRO A 69 -1.89 -0.09 -17.01
C PRO A 69 -0.82 -0.55 -18.00
N SER A 70 -0.56 -1.85 -18.06
CA SER A 70 0.32 -2.47 -19.06
C SER A 70 -0.45 -2.67 -20.36
#